data_AF-A0A8H6SX21-F1
#
_entry.id   AF-A0A8H6SX21-F1
#
_cell.length_a   1.000
_cell.length_b   1.000
_cell.length_c   1.000
_cell.angle_alpha   90.00
_cell.angle_beta   90.00
_cell.angle_gamma   90.00
#
_symmetry.space_group_name_H-M   'P 1'
#
loop_
_entity.id
_entity.type
_entity.pdbx_description
1 polymer ?
#
loop_
_entity_poly.entity_id
_entity_poly.type
_entity_poly.pdbx_seq_one_letter_code
_entity_poly.pdbx_strand_id
1 'polypeptide(L)'
;MAAARPSVVDRPELPPCPCDGCTLEVDIAIQSSDKRMLGAHSRNIELYSPVLFGQRLEFERRVHGLTIWIAPESADVLMLLLWYLHADRKQPRLDILPFDKLAAFAYAAEGYSIYSAMEVCRMCMRRFVSKHPLGVLAYALEHGYRDLVDEAAPLTVCMGLGEVEKALSLVPEAFTCWVKYREPLVEGLNRATHPPVLYVKDGVSVSHGGCDL
;
A
#
# COMPACT_ATOMS: atom_id res chain seq x y z
N MET A 1 7.85 -31.53 -54.96
CA MET A 1 6.93 -31.33 -53.83
C MET A 1 7.51 -30.23 -52.96
N ALA A 2 6.97 -29.01 -53.06
CA ALA A 2 7.41 -27.90 -52.23
C ALA A 2 6.86 -28.11 -50.82
N ALA A 3 7.74 -28.16 -49.82
CA ALA A 3 7.34 -28.20 -48.42
C ALA A 3 6.52 -26.94 -48.12
N ALA A 4 5.26 -27.12 -47.75
CA ALA A 4 4.43 -26.04 -47.26
C ALA A 4 5.14 -25.39 -46.06
N ARG A 5 5.28 -24.06 -46.10
CA ARG A 5 5.71 -23.29 -44.93
C ARG A 5 4.77 -23.64 -43.78
N PRO A 6 5.29 -23.96 -42.57
CA PRO A 6 4.44 -24.20 -41.43
C PRO A 6 3.57 -22.93 -41.23
N SER A 7 2.26 -23.14 -41.18
CA SER A 7 1.29 -22.11 -40.83
C SER A 7 1.76 -21.44 -39.54
N VAL A 8 1.77 -20.11 -39.52
CA VAL A 8 1.93 -19.30 -38.31
C VAL A 8 0.92 -19.82 -37.30
N VAL A 9 1.37 -20.69 -36.39
CA VAL A 9 0.58 -21.17 -35.27
C VAL A 9 0.17 -19.91 -34.53
N ASP A 10 -1.15 -19.69 -34.37
CA ASP A 10 -1.73 -18.55 -33.65
C ASP A 10 -0.94 -18.32 -32.36
N ARG A 11 0.02 -17.39 -32.41
CA ARG A 11 0.68 -16.91 -31.21
C ARG A 11 -0.41 -16.15 -30.49
N PRO A 12 -0.73 -16.46 -29.23
CA PRO A 12 -1.75 -15.71 -28.54
C PRO A 12 -1.37 -14.23 -28.58
N GLU A 13 -2.30 -13.38 -29.01
CA GLU A 13 -2.03 -11.95 -29.13
C GLU A 13 -1.84 -11.38 -27.72
N LEU A 14 -0.77 -10.61 -27.52
CA LEU A 14 -0.53 -9.97 -26.24
C LEU A 14 -1.57 -8.85 -26.04
N PRO A 15 -2.14 -8.69 -24.83
CA PRO A 15 -3.02 -7.57 -24.53
C PRO A 15 -2.30 -6.23 -24.78
N PRO A 16 -3.04 -5.14 -25.08
CA PRO A 16 -2.43 -3.84 -25.26
C PRO A 16 -1.85 -3.30 -23.95
N CYS A 17 -0.89 -2.38 -24.08
CA CYS A 17 -0.41 -1.59 -22.95
C CYS A 17 -1.53 -0.67 -22.43
N PRO A 18 -1.75 -0.58 -21.10
CA PRO A 18 -2.79 0.27 -20.54
C PRO A 18 -2.47 1.77 -20.56
N CYS A 19 -1.25 2.17 -20.93
CA CYS A 19 -0.85 3.58 -21.00
C CYS A 19 -1.40 4.23 -22.29
N ASP A 20 -2.18 5.29 -22.13
CA ASP A 20 -2.83 5.98 -23.26
C ASP A 20 -1.83 6.49 -24.30
N GLY A 21 -2.06 6.09 -25.56
CA GLY A 21 -1.23 6.50 -26.69
C GLY A 21 0.18 5.92 -26.67
N CYS A 22 0.43 4.85 -25.90
CA CYS A 22 1.67 4.08 -25.98
C CYS A 22 1.78 3.42 -27.36
N THR A 23 2.96 3.54 -27.98
CA THR A 23 3.28 2.96 -29.29
C THR A 23 4.41 1.93 -29.21
N LEU A 24 4.86 1.60 -27.99
CA LEU A 24 5.92 0.61 -27.79
C LEU A 24 5.37 -0.80 -28.04
N GLU A 25 6.22 -1.68 -28.58
CA GLU A 25 5.87 -3.09 -28.76
C GLU A 25 5.68 -3.74 -27.38
N VAL A 26 4.56 -4.43 -27.20
CA VAL A 26 4.27 -5.22 -26.01
C VAL A 26 4.97 -6.56 -26.15
N ASP A 27 5.84 -6.91 -25.20
CA ASP A 27 6.63 -8.14 -25.21
C ASP A 27 6.34 -9.08 -24.03
N ILE A 28 5.51 -8.63 -23.08
CA ILE A 28 5.12 -9.38 -21.88
C ILE A 28 3.65 -9.11 -21.54
N ALA A 29 2.97 -10.13 -21.01
CA ALA A 29 1.66 -9.98 -20.41
C ALA A 29 1.73 -10.14 -18.88
N ILE A 30 0.89 -9.39 -18.19
CA ILE A 30 0.73 -9.47 -16.74
C ILE A 30 -0.72 -9.86 -16.44
N GLN A 31 -0.90 -10.93 -15.69
CA GLN A 31 -2.18 -11.33 -15.13
C GLN A 31 -2.33 -10.75 -13.73
N SER A 32 -3.37 -9.96 -13.52
CA SER A 32 -3.74 -9.44 -12.21
C SER A 32 -4.40 -10.49 -11.31
N SER A 33 -4.55 -10.17 -10.02
CA SER A 33 -5.28 -11.04 -9.07
C SER A 33 -6.76 -11.19 -9.43
N ASP A 34 -7.37 -10.17 -10.03
CA ASP A 34 -8.72 -10.17 -10.61
C ASP A 34 -8.79 -10.71 -12.05
N LYS A 35 -7.76 -11.46 -12.48
CA LYS A 35 -7.72 -12.27 -13.71
C LYS A 35 -7.76 -11.49 -15.03
N ARG A 36 -7.52 -10.18 -14.99
CA ARG A 36 -7.38 -9.36 -16.19
C ARG A 36 -5.94 -9.45 -16.70
N MET A 37 -5.80 -9.46 -18.03
CA MET A 37 -4.50 -9.48 -18.70
C MET A 37 -4.14 -8.08 -19.17
N LEU A 38 -2.93 -7.63 -18.89
CA LEU A 38 -2.40 -6.31 -19.26
C LEU A 38 -1.10 -6.48 -20.06
N GLY A 39 -0.94 -5.70 -21.12
CA GLY A 39 0.31 -5.64 -21.87
C GLY A 39 1.32 -4.76 -21.16
N ALA A 40 2.59 -5.13 -21.21
CA ALA A 40 3.67 -4.29 -20.70
C ALA A 40 4.94 -4.43 -21.54
N HIS A 41 5.97 -3.69 -21.13
CA HIS A 41 7.25 -3.62 -21.82
C HIS A 41 8.35 -4.01 -20.84
N SER A 42 8.95 -5.18 -21.06
CA SER A 42 9.96 -5.76 -20.19
C SER A 42 11.12 -4.80 -19.93
N ARG A 43 11.52 -4.05 -20.96
CA ARG A 43 12.57 -3.02 -20.86
C ARG A 43 12.19 -1.85 -19.94
N ASN A 44 10.94 -1.39 -19.96
CA ASN A 44 10.51 -0.31 -19.06
C ASN A 44 10.45 -0.81 -17.61
N ILE A 45 9.97 -2.05 -17.41
CA ILE A 45 9.98 -2.69 -16.09
C ILE A 45 11.41 -2.79 -15.56
N GLU A 46 12.34 -3.32 -16.35
CA GLU A 46 13.75 -3.44 -15.96
C GLU A 46 14.39 -2.10 -15.59
N LEU A 47 14.12 -1.06 -16.38
CA LEU A 47 14.73 0.26 -16.20
C LEU A 47 14.18 1.01 -14.99
N TYR A 48 12.87 0.96 -14.76
CA TYR A 48 12.20 1.77 -13.74
C TYR A 48 11.82 1.00 -12.47
N SER A 49 11.92 -0.33 -12.51
CA SER A 49 11.75 -1.21 -11.35
C SER A 49 12.53 -2.53 -11.53
N PRO A 50 13.85 -2.51 -11.24
CA PRO A 50 14.66 -3.73 -11.25
C PRO A 50 14.14 -4.81 -10.29
N VAL A 51 13.53 -4.38 -9.17
CA VAL A 51 12.90 -5.29 -8.20
C VAL A 51 11.76 -6.05 -8.84
N LEU A 52 10.86 -5.36 -9.53
CA LEU A 52 9.73 -5.98 -10.23
C LEU A 52 10.18 -6.90 -11.35
N PHE A 53 11.21 -6.48 -12.09
CA PHE A 53 11.80 -7.31 -13.14
C PHE A 53 12.40 -8.61 -12.59
N GLY A 54 13.05 -8.55 -11.43
CA GLY A 54 13.60 -9.72 -10.75
C GLY A 54 12.50 -10.66 -10.22
N GLN A 55 11.49 -10.11 -9.54
CA GLN A 55 10.38 -10.88 -8.97
C GLN A 55 9.54 -11.59 -10.04
N ARG A 56 9.50 -11.08 -11.28
CA ARG A 56 8.87 -11.77 -12.41
C ARG A 56 9.27 -13.25 -12.49
N LEU A 57 10.54 -13.58 -12.23
CA LEU A 57 11.05 -14.95 -12.40
C LEU A 57 10.36 -15.98 -11.50
N GLU A 58 9.90 -15.56 -10.32
CA GLU A 58 9.19 -16.43 -9.37
C GLU A 58 7.74 -16.71 -9.79
N PHE A 59 7.16 -15.79 -10.57
CA PHE A 59 5.74 -15.79 -10.94
C PHE A 59 5.52 -15.86 -12.46
N GLU A 60 6.56 -16.21 -13.21
CA GLU A 60 6.52 -16.34 -14.66
C GLU A 60 5.98 -17.70 -15.08
N ARG A 61 4.98 -17.69 -15.95
CA ARG A 61 4.52 -18.86 -16.70
C ARG A 61 4.75 -18.66 -18.19
N ARG A 62 5.33 -19.66 -18.84
CA ARG A 62 5.42 -19.71 -20.30
C ARG A 62 4.23 -20.45 -20.87
N VAL A 63 3.40 -19.75 -21.63
CA VAL A 63 2.21 -20.31 -22.30
C VAL A 63 2.32 -20.03 -23.79
N HIS A 64 2.42 -21.08 -24.61
CA HIS A 64 2.60 -20.98 -26.06
C HIS A 64 3.74 -20.04 -26.50
N GLY A 65 4.82 -20.00 -25.72
CA GLY A 65 5.98 -19.13 -25.97
C GLY A 65 5.83 -17.68 -25.48
N LEU A 66 4.72 -17.33 -24.85
CA LEU A 66 4.51 -16.03 -24.19
C LEU A 66 4.91 -16.10 -22.72
N THR A 67 5.61 -15.07 -22.26
CA THR A 67 5.87 -14.84 -20.83
C THR A 67 4.67 -14.15 -20.21
N ILE A 68 4.04 -14.82 -19.24
CA ILE A 68 2.94 -14.29 -18.43
C ILE A 68 3.42 -14.18 -16.98
N TRP A 69 3.42 -12.97 -16.46
CA TRP A 69 3.69 -12.71 -15.04
C TRP A 69 2.37 -12.67 -14.24
N ILE A 70 2.30 -13.35 -13.11
CA ILE A 70 1.12 -13.29 -12.22
C ILE A 70 1.41 -12.36 -11.05
N ALA A 71 0.66 -11.28 -10.98
CA ALA A 71 0.80 -10.25 -9.97
C ALA A 71 -0.32 -10.37 -8.92
N PRO A 72 -0.03 -10.16 -7.63
CA PRO A 72 -1.04 -10.15 -6.57
C PRO A 72 -1.93 -8.89 -6.62
N GLU A 73 -1.50 -7.84 -7.30
CA GLU A 73 -2.25 -6.59 -7.45
C GLU A 73 -3.47 -6.75 -8.37
N SER A 74 -4.49 -5.94 -8.13
CA SER A 74 -5.62 -5.79 -9.05
C SER A 74 -5.16 -5.10 -10.34
N ALA A 75 -5.92 -5.30 -11.41
CA ALA A 75 -5.64 -4.69 -12.70
C ALA A 75 -5.54 -3.16 -12.61
N ASP A 76 -6.41 -2.54 -11.81
CA ASP A 76 -6.45 -1.10 -11.62
C ASP A 76 -5.17 -0.53 -10.97
N VAL A 77 -4.57 -1.29 -10.04
CA VAL A 77 -3.27 -0.92 -9.43
C VAL A 77 -2.15 -1.15 -10.44
N LEU A 78 -2.15 -2.29 -11.14
CA LEU A 78 -1.15 -2.58 -12.17
C LEU A 78 -1.15 -1.55 -13.30
N MET A 79 -2.32 -1.06 -13.72
CA MET A 79 -2.42 0.00 -14.71
C MET A 79 -1.67 1.26 -14.25
N LEU A 80 -1.84 1.67 -12.97
CA LEU A 80 -1.11 2.81 -12.42
C LEU A 80 0.40 2.53 -12.36
N LEU A 81 0.81 1.34 -11.88
CA LEU A 81 2.22 0.96 -11.79
C LEU A 81 2.86 1.03 -13.17
N LEU A 82 2.26 0.37 -14.16
CA LEU A 82 2.74 0.36 -15.54
C LEU A 82 2.84 1.77 -16.12
N TRP A 83 1.87 2.65 -15.86
CA TRP A 83 1.93 4.04 -16.29
C TRP A 83 3.15 4.78 -15.70
N TYR A 84 3.47 4.53 -14.43
CA TYR A 84 4.65 5.10 -13.78
C TYR A 84 6.00 4.58 -14.30
N LEU A 85 6.00 3.50 -15.07
CA LEU A 85 7.18 2.98 -15.78
C LEU A 85 7.35 3.62 -17.18
N HIS A 86 6.47 4.55 -17.58
CA HIS A 86 6.63 5.34 -18.81
C HIS A 86 7.16 6.74 -18.51
N ALA A 87 8.46 6.96 -18.72
CA ALA A 87 9.07 8.29 -18.50
C ALA A 87 8.75 9.32 -19.59
N ASP A 88 8.36 8.89 -20.79
CA ASP A 88 7.96 9.77 -21.89
C ASP A 88 6.52 10.28 -21.76
N ARG A 89 5.83 9.92 -20.66
CA ARG A 89 4.41 10.19 -20.46
C ARG A 89 4.15 11.02 -19.21
N LYS A 90 3.06 11.77 -19.28
CA LYS A 90 2.53 12.48 -18.12
C LYS A 90 2.04 11.45 -17.10
N GLN A 91 2.50 11.60 -15.87
CA GLN A 91 2.12 10.72 -14.77
C GLN A 91 0.66 10.94 -14.36
N PRO A 92 -0.07 9.87 -14.01
CA PRO A 92 -1.47 9.97 -13.61
C PRO A 92 -1.60 10.73 -12.30
N ARG A 93 -2.75 11.37 -12.11
CA ARG A 93 -3.04 12.12 -10.88
C ARG A 93 -3.46 11.18 -9.76
N LEU A 94 -2.64 11.10 -8.71
CA LEU A 94 -2.95 10.31 -7.52
C LEU A 94 -3.85 11.05 -6.53
N ASP A 95 -3.88 12.38 -6.58
CA ASP A 95 -4.60 13.23 -5.63
C ASP A 95 -6.14 13.15 -5.75
N ILE A 96 -6.63 12.56 -6.83
CA ILE A 96 -8.06 12.33 -7.10
C ILE A 96 -8.52 10.91 -6.74
N LEU A 97 -7.58 10.02 -6.37
CA LEU A 97 -7.92 8.64 -6.06
C LEU A 97 -8.59 8.53 -4.69
N PRO A 98 -9.57 7.62 -4.52
CA PRO A 98 -10.06 7.26 -3.20
C PRO A 98 -8.94 6.59 -2.39
N PHE A 99 -9.03 6.70 -1.06
CA PHE A 99 -7.98 6.22 -0.14
C PHE A 99 -7.58 4.76 -0.41
N ASP A 100 -8.54 3.84 -0.53
CA ASP A 100 -8.22 2.41 -0.70
C ASP A 100 -7.42 2.13 -1.97
N LYS A 101 -7.73 2.83 -3.07
CA LYS A 101 -7.01 2.68 -4.34
C LYS A 101 -5.62 3.33 -4.27
N LEU A 102 -5.51 4.48 -3.61
CA LEU A 102 -4.22 5.13 -3.37
C LEU A 102 -3.32 4.26 -2.48
N ALA A 103 -3.86 3.72 -1.38
CA ALA A 103 -3.13 2.88 -0.45
C ALA A 103 -2.63 1.61 -1.14
N ALA A 104 -3.50 0.90 -1.87
CA ALA A 104 -3.10 -0.30 -2.62
C ALA A 104 -2.00 0.01 -3.66
N PHE A 105 -2.11 1.14 -4.35
CA PHE A 105 -1.06 1.59 -5.26
C PHE A 105 0.24 1.97 -4.54
N ALA A 106 0.16 2.66 -3.40
CA ALA A 106 1.32 3.08 -2.61
C ALA A 106 2.09 1.85 -2.12
N TYR A 107 1.42 0.86 -1.53
CA TYR A 107 2.05 -0.39 -1.10
C TYR A 107 2.76 -1.12 -2.24
N ALA A 108 2.12 -1.23 -3.40
CA ALA A 108 2.74 -1.87 -4.55
C ALA A 108 3.92 -1.04 -5.12
N ALA A 109 3.82 0.29 -5.14
CA ALA A 109 4.89 1.17 -5.57
C ALA A 109 6.13 1.05 -4.66
N GLU A 110 5.92 0.93 -3.35
CA GLU A 110 6.99 0.68 -2.37
C GLU A 110 7.60 -0.72 -2.56
N GLY A 111 6.76 -1.76 -2.65
CA GLY A 111 7.21 -3.14 -2.82
C GLY A 111 7.99 -3.38 -4.11
N TYR A 112 7.66 -2.64 -5.16
CA TYR A 112 8.34 -2.67 -6.44
C TYR A 112 9.37 -1.54 -6.61
N SER A 113 9.68 -0.75 -5.58
CA SER A 113 10.67 0.34 -5.64
C SER A 113 10.47 1.29 -6.83
N ILE A 114 9.22 1.64 -7.14
CA ILE A 114 8.89 2.63 -8.18
C ILE A 114 9.14 4.03 -7.61
N TYR A 115 10.41 4.43 -7.58
CA TYR A 115 10.87 5.64 -6.91
C TYR A 115 10.15 6.93 -7.35
N SER A 116 9.73 7.00 -8.63
CA SER A 116 8.98 8.14 -9.17
C SER A 116 7.58 8.28 -8.56
N ALA A 117 6.99 7.19 -8.04
CA ALA A 117 5.68 7.18 -7.42
C ALA A 117 5.75 7.33 -5.90
N MET A 118 6.75 6.75 -5.23
CA MET A 118 6.83 6.64 -3.76
C MET A 118 6.62 7.98 -3.04
N GLU A 119 7.37 9.02 -3.40
CA GLU A 119 7.23 10.33 -2.72
C GLU A 119 5.89 11.01 -3.02
N VAL A 120 5.33 10.81 -4.23
CA VAL A 120 4.00 11.31 -4.58
C VAL A 120 2.92 10.59 -3.77
N CYS A 121 3.06 9.27 -3.60
CA CYS A 121 2.20 8.46 -2.75
C CYS A 121 2.25 8.96 -1.31
N ARG A 122 3.43 9.14 -0.72
CA ARG A 122 3.60 9.69 0.62
C ARG A 122 2.91 11.05 0.78
N MET A 123 3.11 11.97 -0.16
CA MET A 123 2.44 13.27 -0.16
C MET A 123 0.92 13.16 -0.26
N CYS A 124 0.40 12.21 -1.05
CA CYS A 124 -1.04 11.99 -1.17
C CYS A 124 -1.60 11.32 0.09
N MET A 125 -0.89 10.36 0.69
CA MET A 125 -1.27 9.71 1.95
C MET A 125 -1.38 10.70 3.09
N ARG A 126 -0.44 11.67 3.20
CA ARG A 126 -0.53 12.77 4.16
C ARG A 126 -1.87 13.52 4.11
N ARG A 127 -2.44 13.74 2.91
CA ARG A 127 -3.73 14.44 2.76
C ARG A 127 -4.90 13.66 3.37
N PHE A 128 -4.74 12.36 3.56
CA PHE A 128 -5.76 11.49 4.14
C PHE A 128 -5.58 11.29 5.66
N VAL A 129 -4.54 11.86 6.29
CA VAL A 129 -4.29 11.71 7.74
C VAL A 129 -5.54 11.99 8.58
N SER A 130 -6.27 13.07 8.28
CA SER A 130 -7.47 13.44 9.06
C SER A 130 -8.69 12.53 8.83
N LYS A 131 -8.74 11.82 7.70
CA LYS A 131 -9.91 11.00 7.29
C LYS A 131 -9.68 9.50 7.48
N HIS A 132 -8.44 9.04 7.29
CA HIS A 132 -8.01 7.64 7.39
C HIS A 132 -6.72 7.52 8.21
N PRO A 133 -6.67 8.05 9.45
CA PRO A 133 -5.42 8.13 10.22
C PRO A 133 -4.80 6.76 10.47
N LEU A 134 -5.60 5.72 10.73
CA LEU A 134 -5.08 4.38 10.99
C LEU A 134 -4.42 3.74 9.75
N GLY A 135 -5.04 3.88 8.59
CA GLY A 135 -4.46 3.39 7.34
C GLY A 135 -3.19 4.15 6.95
N VAL A 136 -3.16 5.47 7.17
CA VAL A 136 -1.94 6.26 6.95
C VAL A 136 -0.84 5.89 7.95
N LEU A 137 -1.20 5.66 9.22
CA LEU A 137 -0.26 5.22 10.25
C LEU A 137 0.37 3.86 9.89
N ALA A 138 -0.45 2.89 9.46
CA ALA A 138 0.04 1.57 9.04
C ALA A 138 1.05 1.67 7.89
N TYR A 139 0.69 2.40 6.83
CA TYR A 139 1.58 2.68 5.70
C TYR A 139 2.88 3.37 6.15
N ALA A 140 2.78 4.40 6.99
CA ALA A 140 3.93 5.16 7.46
C ALA A 140 4.89 4.33 8.32
N LEU A 141 4.36 3.43 9.15
CA LEU A 141 5.16 2.53 9.98
C LEU A 141 5.86 1.46 9.14
N GLU A 142 5.17 0.87 8.16
CA GLU A 142 5.71 -0.19 7.31
C GLU A 142 6.85 0.30 6.41
N HIS A 143 6.78 1.55 5.95
CA HIS A 143 7.79 2.15 5.05
C HIS A 143 8.72 3.16 5.74
N GLY A 144 8.58 3.37 7.05
CA GLY A 144 9.48 4.20 7.84
C GLY A 144 9.32 5.72 7.69
N TYR A 145 8.15 6.20 7.27
CA TYR A 145 7.83 7.63 7.13
C TYR A 145 7.50 8.28 8.48
N ARG A 146 8.54 8.58 9.26
CA ARG A 146 8.42 9.11 10.64
C ARG A 146 7.55 10.36 10.76
N ASP A 147 7.62 11.26 9.80
CA ASP A 147 6.82 12.48 9.79
C ASP A 147 5.32 12.18 9.63
N LEU A 148 4.97 11.21 8.78
CA LEU A 148 3.58 10.75 8.66
C LEU A 148 3.13 10.00 9.93
N VAL A 149 4.03 9.25 10.59
CA VAL A 149 3.74 8.64 11.89
C VAL A 149 3.40 9.70 12.93
N ASP A 150 4.21 10.77 13.03
CA ASP A 150 4.00 11.87 13.98
C ASP A 150 2.67 12.61 13.72
N GLU A 151 2.25 12.72 12.46
CA GLU A 151 0.97 13.32 12.08
C GLU A 151 -0.24 12.40 12.35
N ALA A 152 -0.11 11.10 12.08
CA ALA A 152 -1.23 10.15 12.12
C ALA A 152 -1.45 9.51 13.50
N ALA A 153 -0.40 9.21 14.26
CA ALA A 153 -0.50 8.54 15.55
C ALA A 153 -1.40 9.25 16.58
N PRO A 154 -1.36 10.60 16.73
CA PRO A 154 -2.25 11.29 17.66
C PRO A 154 -3.74 11.08 17.36
N LEU A 155 -4.09 10.87 16.08
CA LEU A 155 -5.47 10.71 15.64
C LEU A 155 -6.01 9.28 15.82
N THR A 156 -5.15 8.33 16.18
CA THR A 156 -5.56 6.93 16.40
C THR A 156 -5.70 6.56 17.87
N VAL A 157 -5.31 7.43 18.82
CA VAL A 157 -5.25 7.11 20.27
C VAL A 157 -6.60 6.66 20.87
N CYS A 158 -7.71 7.15 20.33
CA CYS A 158 -9.06 6.80 20.78
C CYS A 158 -9.64 5.55 20.10
N MET A 159 -8.93 4.96 19.14
CA MET A 159 -9.38 3.76 18.43
C MET A 159 -9.26 2.51 19.32
N GLY A 160 -10.05 1.48 18.97
CA GLY A 160 -10.06 0.21 19.71
C GLY A 160 -8.75 -0.56 19.51
N LEU A 161 -8.25 -1.20 20.57
CA LEU A 161 -6.99 -1.97 20.51
C LEU A 161 -7.01 -3.02 19.39
N GLY A 162 -8.09 -3.81 19.28
CA GLY A 162 -8.21 -4.84 18.25
C GLY A 162 -8.31 -4.30 16.81
N GLU A 163 -8.84 -3.08 16.64
CA GLU A 163 -8.86 -2.42 15.33
C GLU A 163 -7.44 -2.03 14.90
N VAL A 164 -6.67 -1.45 15.82
CA VAL A 164 -5.29 -1.02 15.56
C VAL A 164 -4.34 -2.22 15.42
N GLU A 165 -4.49 -3.24 16.25
CA GLU A 165 -3.75 -4.50 16.14
C GLU A 165 -3.92 -5.12 14.75
N LYS A 166 -5.17 -5.18 14.27
CA LYS A 166 -5.47 -5.68 12.93
C LYS A 166 -4.83 -4.83 11.83
N ALA A 167 -4.88 -3.50 11.95
CA ALA A 167 -4.31 -2.61 10.95
C ALA A 167 -2.78 -2.65 10.91
N LEU A 168 -2.13 -2.98 12.04
CA LEU A 168 -0.67 -3.04 12.17
C LEU A 168 -0.13 -4.47 12.11
N SER A 169 -0.91 -5.45 11.62
CA SER A 169 -0.53 -6.86 11.65
C SER A 169 0.73 -7.18 10.84
N LEU A 170 1.07 -6.35 9.85
CA LEU A 170 2.28 -6.49 9.04
C LEU A 170 3.54 -5.96 9.73
N VAL A 171 3.38 -5.17 10.81
CA VAL A 171 4.47 -4.63 11.62
C VAL A 171 4.15 -4.86 13.12
N PRO A 172 4.23 -6.09 13.63
CA PRO A 172 3.78 -6.44 14.99
C PRO A 172 4.46 -5.60 16.10
N GLU A 173 5.72 -5.23 15.92
CA GLU A 173 6.46 -4.38 16.85
C GLU A 173 5.83 -2.99 16.94
N ALA A 174 5.25 -2.50 15.84
CA ALA A 174 4.63 -1.19 15.80
C ALA A 174 3.35 -1.12 16.64
N PHE A 175 2.59 -2.21 16.76
CA PHE A 175 1.45 -2.27 17.68
C PHE A 175 1.92 -2.06 19.13
N THR A 176 3.00 -2.74 19.54
CA THR A 176 3.57 -2.57 20.88
C THR A 176 4.05 -1.14 21.12
N CYS A 177 4.71 -0.53 20.13
CA CYS A 177 5.14 0.87 20.20
C CYS A 177 3.94 1.82 20.32
N TRP A 178 2.89 1.59 19.54
CA TRP A 178 1.68 2.39 19.57
C TRP A 178 0.94 2.27 20.91
N VAL A 179 0.86 1.08 21.52
CA VAL A 179 0.29 0.90 22.86
C VAL A 179 1.04 1.73 23.89
N LYS A 180 2.37 1.66 23.90
CA LYS A 180 3.23 2.46 24.81
C LYS A 180 3.05 3.96 24.60
N TYR A 181 2.87 4.39 23.35
CA TYR A 181 2.57 5.79 23.01
C TYR A 181 1.18 6.22 23.51
N ARG A 182 0.18 5.34 23.36
CA ARG A 182 -1.23 5.61 23.69
C ARG A 182 -1.49 5.66 25.19
N GLU A 183 -0.90 4.76 25.97
CA GLU A 183 -1.26 4.56 27.39
C GLU A 183 -1.23 5.85 28.22
N PRO A 184 -0.15 6.67 28.21
CA PRO A 184 -0.11 7.90 28.99
C PRO A 184 -1.16 8.93 28.56
N LEU A 185 -1.50 8.96 27.26
CA LEU A 185 -2.48 9.89 26.70
C LEU A 185 -3.89 9.52 27.13
N VAL A 186 -4.24 8.23 27.09
CA VAL A 186 -5.54 7.72 27.53
C VAL A 186 -5.70 7.88 29.04
N GLU A 187 -4.66 7.60 29.82
CA GLU A 187 -4.69 7.83 31.27
C GLU A 187 -4.89 9.32 31.61
N GLY A 188 -4.20 10.21 30.88
CA GLY A 188 -4.39 11.66 30.98
C GLY A 188 -5.82 12.09 30.65
N LEU A 189 -6.37 11.58 29.55
CA LEU A 189 -7.76 11.84 29.14
C LEU A 189 -8.76 11.37 30.20
N ASN A 190 -8.60 10.14 30.70
CA ASN A 190 -9.48 9.58 31.73
C ASN A 190 -9.48 10.43 33.01
N ARG A 191 -8.31 10.90 33.46
CA ARG A 191 -8.21 11.81 34.61
C ARG A 191 -8.91 13.15 34.37
N ALA A 192 -8.85 13.67 33.14
CA ALA A 192 -9.48 14.95 32.78
C ALA A 192 -11.00 14.83 32.68
N THR A 193 -11.53 13.71 32.17
CA THR A 193 -12.98 13.51 31.98
C THR A 193 -13.67 12.92 33.21
N HIS A 194 -12.93 12.17 34.04
CA HIS A 194 -13.40 11.61 35.31
C HIS A 194 -12.47 12.04 36.44
N PRO A 195 -12.50 13.34 36.83
CA PRO A 195 -11.67 13.82 37.92
C PRO A 195 -11.97 13.01 39.18
N PRO A 196 -10.95 12.59 39.95
CA PRO A 196 -11.17 11.85 41.18
C PRO A 196 -12.06 12.69 42.10
N VAL A 197 -13.21 12.12 42.50
CA VAL A 197 -14.08 12.76 43.47
C VAL A 197 -13.37 12.73 44.82
N LEU A 198 -12.78 13.86 45.21
CA LEU A 198 -12.20 14.03 46.53
C LEU A 198 -13.36 14.14 47.53
N TYR A 199 -13.76 13.01 48.10
CA TYR A 199 -14.63 13.03 49.28
C TYR A 199 -13.80 13.48 50.48
N VAL A 200 -14.07 14.70 50.97
CA VAL A 200 -13.61 15.12 52.30
C VAL A 200 -14.45 14.37 53.32
N LYS A 201 -13.88 13.31 53.90
CA LYS A 201 -14.46 12.61 55.06
C LYS A 201 -13.50 12.77 56.22
N ASP A 202 -13.85 13.68 57.13
CA ASP A 202 -13.34 13.78 58.50
C ASP A 202 -11.82 13.57 58.70
N GLY A 203 -10.99 14.30 57.95
CA GLY A 203 -9.59 14.54 58.30
C GLY A 203 -8.58 13.41 58.06
N VAL A 204 -8.95 12.30 57.41
CA VAL A 204 -7.99 11.26 57.02
C VAL A 204 -8.23 10.81 55.59
N SER A 205 -7.28 11.12 54.71
CA SER A 205 -7.26 10.74 53.30
C SER A 205 -6.85 9.29 53.11
N VAL A 206 -7.75 8.46 52.56
CA VAL A 206 -7.44 7.12 52.05
C VAL A 206 -7.94 7.00 50.62
N SER A 207 -7.03 6.75 49.68
CA SER A 207 -7.35 6.45 48.28
C SER A 207 -7.51 4.95 48.09
N HIS A 208 -8.69 4.50 47.65
CA HIS A 208 -8.87 3.19 47.02
C HIS A 208 -9.39 3.43 45.61
N GLY A 209 -8.49 3.28 44.64
CA GLY A 209 -8.79 3.34 43.22
C GLY A 209 -8.22 2.12 42.54
N GLY A 210 -8.95 1.00 42.61
CA GLY A 210 -8.74 -0.15 41.76
C GLY A 210 -10.02 -0.41 40.97
N CYS A 211 -9.94 -0.33 39.64
CA CYS A 211 -10.95 -0.92 38.76
C CYS A 211 -10.69 -2.43 38.75
N ASP A 212 -11.63 -3.20 39.28
CA ASP A 212 -11.72 -4.62 39.00
C ASP A 212 -12.05 -4.81 37.50
N LEU A 213 -11.27 -5.67 36.85
CA LEU A 213 -11.48 -6.20 35.50
C LEU A 213 -12.60 -7.23 35.48
#